data_AF-A0A1W9VWF8-F1
#
_entry.id   AF-A0A1W9VWF8-F1
#
_cell.length_a   1.000
_cell.length_b   1.000
_cell.length_c   1.000
_cell.angle_alpha   90.00
_cell.angle_beta   90.00
_cell.angle_gamma   90.00
#
_symmetry.space_group_name_H-M   'P 1'
#
loop_
_entity.id
_entity.type
_entity.pdbx_description
1 polymer ?
#
loop_
_entity_poly.entity_id
_entity_poly.type
_entity_poly.pdbx_seq_one_letter_code
_entity_poly.pdbx_strand_id
1 'polypeptide(L)'
;MFTFKDNLKIKGEYFGSIESGGTLYIDDTAHFEGDINVRCTVIAGNIIGDIIAAEKIEIIGNSVIKGNLKAPIIKIADGVQIEGRCHMIHNADTVDIFTTTVSQLKKSVSIV
;
A
#
# COMPACT_ATOMS: atom_id res chain seq x y z
N MET A 1 6.09 -1.19 17.79
CA MET A 1 4.84 -0.92 17.05
C MET A 1 4.41 0.50 17.37
N PHE A 2 4.36 1.37 16.37
CA PHE A 2 4.00 2.79 16.51
C PHE A 2 2.69 3.09 15.79
N THR A 3 1.85 3.96 16.36
CA THR A 3 0.51 4.31 15.82
C THR A 3 0.30 5.82 15.86
N PHE A 4 -0.37 6.34 14.83
CA PHE A 4 -0.75 7.75 14.71
C PHE A 4 -2.20 7.89 14.21
N LYS A 5 -2.80 9.07 14.30
CA LYS A 5 -4.22 9.30 13.94
C LYS A 5 -4.42 9.79 12.49
N ASP A 6 -3.73 10.87 12.11
CA ASP A 6 -4.00 11.54 10.83
C ASP A 6 -2.86 11.39 9.83
N ASN A 7 -1.74 12.08 10.07
CA ASN A 7 -0.60 12.10 9.17
C ASN A 7 0.70 11.95 9.96
N LEU A 8 1.63 11.16 9.44
CA LEU A 8 2.98 11.02 9.97
C LEU A 8 3.98 11.19 8.84
N LYS A 9 5.01 11.99 9.08
CA LYS A 9 6.15 12.12 8.16
C LYS A 9 7.42 11.65 8.86
N ILE A 10 8.13 10.73 8.23
CA ILE A 10 9.39 10.17 8.73
C ILE A 10 10.54 10.76 7.91
N LYS A 11 11.57 11.19 8.63
CA LYS A 11 12.84 11.67 8.09
C LYS A 11 13.97 10.94 8.79
N GLY A 12 15.03 10.61 8.05
CA GLY A 12 16.15 9.84 8.58
C GLY A 12 15.80 8.37 8.81
N GLU A 13 16.40 7.77 9.83
CA GLU A 13 16.33 6.32 10.02
C GLU A 13 15.20 5.93 10.98
N TYR A 14 14.43 4.91 10.60
CA TYR A 14 13.41 4.33 11.44
C TYR A 14 13.43 2.81 11.35
N PHE A 15 13.46 2.16 12.52
CA PHE A 15 13.47 0.71 12.65
C PHE A 15 12.25 0.27 13.47
N GLY A 16 11.38 -0.53 12.85
CA GLY A 16 10.20 -1.12 13.49
C GLY A 16 8.93 -1.05 12.63
N SER A 17 7.84 -1.61 13.17
CA SER A 17 6.57 -1.67 12.44
C SER A 17 5.63 -0.51 12.78
N ILE A 18 4.92 -0.01 11.77
CA ILE A 18 3.92 1.06 11.86
C ILE A 18 2.55 0.52 11.52
N GLU A 19 1.57 0.82 12.38
CA GLU A 19 0.16 0.55 12.11
C GLU A 19 -0.68 1.79 12.38
N SER A 20 -1.42 2.27 11.38
CA SER A 20 -2.29 3.43 11.54
C SER A 20 -3.38 3.49 10.48
N GLY A 21 -4.55 3.98 10.88
CA GLY A 21 -5.59 4.36 9.92
C GLY A 21 -5.28 5.65 9.13
N GLY A 22 -4.11 6.27 9.25
CA GLY A 22 -3.75 7.56 8.64
C GLY A 22 -2.92 7.46 7.36
N THR A 23 -2.34 8.60 6.96
CA THR A 23 -1.40 8.69 5.82
C THR A 23 0.04 8.77 6.31
N LEU A 24 0.89 7.89 5.79
CA LEU A 24 2.34 7.89 6.05
C LEU A 24 3.11 8.56 4.91
N TYR A 25 4.08 9.39 5.25
CA TYR A 25 5.02 10.01 4.31
C TYR A 25 6.45 9.63 4.67
N ILE A 26 7.16 9.00 3.74
CA ILE A 26 8.60 8.72 3.85
C ILE A 26 9.32 9.76 2.98
N ASP A 27 10.25 10.50 3.57
CA ASP A 27 11.04 11.55 2.91
C ASP A 27 12.29 10.96 2.25
N ASP A 28 12.80 11.58 1.18
CA ASP A 28 13.86 11.04 0.31
C ASP A 28 15.15 10.57 1.01
N THR A 29 15.51 11.24 2.10
CA THR A 29 16.65 10.92 2.97
C THR A 29 16.38 9.82 3.99
N ALA A 30 15.16 9.29 4.02
CA ALA A 30 14.74 8.32 5.02
C ALA A 30 15.17 6.89 4.67
N HIS A 31 15.55 6.15 5.71
CA HIS A 31 15.80 4.72 5.67
C HIS A 31 14.84 4.04 6.63
N PHE A 32 13.95 3.22 6.09
CA PHE A 32 12.93 2.52 6.86
C PHE A 32 13.18 1.02 6.83
N GLU A 33 13.24 0.39 7.99
CA GLU A 33 13.31 -1.06 8.12
C GLU A 33 12.17 -1.57 9.01
N GLY A 34 11.27 -2.38 8.44
CA GLY A 34 10.13 -2.96 9.13
C GLY A 34 8.86 -3.00 8.28
N ASP A 35 7.75 -3.38 8.92
CA ASP A 35 6.47 -3.52 8.23
C ASP A 35 5.60 -2.27 8.37
N ILE A 36 4.92 -1.91 7.28
CA ILE A 36 4.02 -0.75 7.21
C ILE A 36 2.61 -1.24 6.95
N ASN A 37 1.67 -0.91 7.84
CA ASN A 37 0.24 -1.14 7.65
C ASN A 37 -0.54 0.17 7.83
N VAL A 38 -0.96 0.79 6.73
CA VAL A 38 -1.60 2.12 6.76
C VAL A 38 -2.80 2.25 5.82
N ARG A 39 -3.52 3.38 5.88
CA ARG A 39 -4.56 3.68 4.89
C ARG A 39 -3.95 4.07 3.54
N CYS A 40 -3.06 5.06 3.58
CA CYS A 40 -2.36 5.61 2.44
C CYS A 40 -0.88 5.80 2.76
N THR A 41 0.00 5.63 1.77
CA THR A 41 1.43 5.94 1.94
C THR A 41 2.01 6.64 0.71
N VAL A 42 2.92 7.58 0.96
CA VAL A 42 3.75 8.24 -0.06
C VAL A 42 5.21 8.01 0.30
N ILE A 43 5.96 7.43 -0.62
CA ILE A 43 7.32 6.96 -0.41
C ILE A 43 8.26 7.69 -1.35
N ALA A 44 9.13 8.52 -0.79
CA ALA A 44 10.36 8.98 -1.43
C ALA A 44 11.48 8.46 -0.53
N GLY A 45 12.28 7.45 -0.87
CA GLY A 45 13.35 6.97 0.01
C GLY A 45 13.57 5.46 -0.03
N ASN A 46 14.33 4.95 0.95
CA ASN A 46 14.73 3.54 0.99
C ASN A 46 13.91 2.76 2.02
N ILE A 47 13.29 1.67 1.60
CA ILE A 47 12.48 0.82 2.48
C ILE A 47 12.92 -0.64 2.37
N ILE A 48 13.05 -1.29 3.52
CA ILE A 48 13.23 -2.74 3.66
C ILE A 48 12.10 -3.28 4.53
N GLY A 49 11.21 -4.07 3.93
CA GLY A 49 10.06 -4.68 4.62
C GLY A 49 8.77 -4.63 3.81
N ASP A 50 7.71 -5.23 4.35
CA ASP A 50 6.44 -5.36 3.65
C ASP A 50 5.55 -4.13 3.88
N ILE A 51 4.89 -3.67 2.80
CA ILE A 51 4.04 -2.49 2.81
C ILE A 51 2.63 -2.88 2.42
N ILE A 52 1.70 -2.66 3.33
CA ILE A 52 0.27 -2.87 3.16
C ILE A 52 -0.44 -1.53 3.29
N ALA A 53 -1.17 -1.14 2.26
CA ALA A 53 -2.05 0.03 2.31
C ALA A 53 -3.49 -0.35 1.98
N ALA A 54 -4.43 0.16 2.76
CA ALA A 54 -5.85 -0.12 2.56
C ALA A 54 -6.43 0.55 1.30
N GLU A 55 -5.88 1.69 0.88
CA GLU A 55 -6.38 2.46 -0.27
C GLU A 55 -5.31 2.64 -1.36
N LYS A 56 -4.15 3.21 -1.02
CA LYS A 56 -3.15 3.62 -2.02
C LYS A 56 -1.72 3.57 -1.51
N ILE A 57 -0.82 3.05 -2.33
CA ILE A 57 0.64 3.21 -2.24
C ILE A 57 1.10 4.12 -3.38
N GLU A 58 1.86 5.16 -3.07
CA GLU A 58 2.45 6.07 -4.05
C GLU A 58 3.96 6.15 -3.83
N ILE A 59 4.73 5.76 -4.84
CA ILE A 59 6.19 5.71 -4.78
C ILE A 59 6.73 6.72 -5.78
N ILE A 60 7.54 7.65 -5.29
CA ILE A 60 8.05 8.80 -6.02
C ILE A 60 9.57 8.92 -5.85
N GLY A 61 10.22 9.67 -6.74
CA GLY A 61 11.67 9.88 -6.70
C GLY A 61 12.48 8.60 -6.96
N ASN A 62 13.79 8.65 -6.67
CA ASN A 62 14.71 7.52 -6.83
C ASN A 62 14.64 6.55 -5.63
N SER A 63 13.42 6.14 -5.27
CA SER A 63 13.16 5.25 -4.13
C SER A 63 13.63 3.82 -4.42
N VAL A 64 14.17 3.14 -3.40
CA VAL A 64 14.52 1.71 -3.46
C VAL A 64 13.72 0.97 -2.41
N ILE A 65 12.86 0.05 -2.85
CA ILE A 65 12.02 -0.76 -1.96
C ILE A 65 12.42 -2.22 -2.08
N LYS A 66 12.71 -2.85 -0.94
CA LYS A 66 12.97 -4.29 -0.83
C LYS A 66 11.91 -4.92 0.06
N GLY A 67 10.93 -5.57 -0.54
CA GLY A 67 9.80 -6.16 0.17
C GLY A 67 8.54 -6.21 -0.68
N ASN A 68 7.47 -6.77 -0.12
CA ASN A 68 6.21 -6.96 -0.82
C ASN A 68 5.29 -5.76 -0.64
N LEU A 69 4.62 -5.36 -1.72
CA LEU A 69 3.65 -4.26 -1.74
C LEU A 69 2.25 -4.81 -1.92
N LYS A 70 1.31 -4.40 -1.07
CA LYS A 70 -0.09 -4.80 -1.15
C LYS A 70 -1.03 -3.61 -0.98
N ALA A 71 -1.76 -3.24 -2.03
CA ALA A 71 -2.76 -2.18 -1.98
C ALA A 71 -3.74 -2.24 -3.15
N PRO A 72 -4.92 -1.61 -3.08
CA PRO A 72 -5.82 -1.50 -4.24
C PRO A 72 -5.25 -0.65 -5.37
N ILE A 73 -4.53 0.41 -5.05
CA ILE A 73 -3.90 1.30 -6.02
C ILE A 73 -2.41 1.41 -5.68
N ILE A 74 -1.55 1.12 -6.66
CA ILE A 74 -0.11 1.29 -6.56
C ILE A 74 0.33 2.22 -7.68
N LYS A 75 0.85 3.40 -7.32
CA LYS A 75 1.44 4.38 -8.26
C LYS A 75 2.95 4.36 -8.11
N ILE A 76 3.64 4.21 -9.23
CA ILE A 76 5.11 4.13 -9.28
C ILE A 76 5.58 5.21 -10.26
N ALA A 77 6.39 6.15 -9.78
CA ALA A 77 7.05 7.14 -10.61
C ALA A 77 8.29 6.58 -11.31
N ASP A 78 8.80 7.33 -12.27
CA ASP A 78 10.05 6.99 -12.97
C ASP A 78 11.25 6.97 -12.01
N GLY A 79 12.20 6.06 -12.27
CA GLY A 79 13.44 5.95 -11.48
C GLY A 79 13.33 5.14 -10.18
N VAL A 80 12.14 4.65 -9.84
CA VAL A 80 11.91 3.79 -8.67
C VAL A 80 12.42 2.38 -8.93
N GLN A 81 13.07 1.77 -7.94
CA GLN A 81 13.46 0.37 -7.92
C GLN A 81 12.67 -0.41 -6.87
N ILE A 82 12.06 -1.52 -7.27
CA ILE A 82 11.29 -2.39 -6.37
C ILE A 82 11.81 -3.82 -6.53
N GLU A 83 12.23 -4.41 -5.42
CA GLU A 83 12.65 -5.79 -5.30
C GLU A 83 11.66 -6.53 -4.40
N GLY A 84 10.68 -7.20 -5.00
CA GLY A 84 9.66 -7.94 -4.28
C GLY A 84 8.39 -8.14 -5.10
N ARG A 85 7.31 -8.59 -4.45
CA ARG A 85 6.02 -8.82 -5.12
C ARG A 85 5.10 -7.62 -4.94
N CYS A 86 4.56 -7.14 -6.05
CA CYS A 86 3.44 -6.18 -6.02
C CYS A 86 2.13 -6.95 -6.19
N HIS A 87 1.24 -6.86 -5.20
CA HIS A 87 -0.05 -7.52 -5.20
C HIS A 87 -1.17 -6.50 -5.06
N MET A 88 -1.90 -6.26 -6.14
CA MET A 88 -3.01 -5.31 -6.13
C MET A 88 -4.27 -5.98 -5.57
N ILE A 89 -4.79 -5.47 -4.43
CA ILE A 89 -5.98 -6.02 -3.79
C ILE A 89 -7.22 -5.17 -4.09
N HIS A 90 -8.19 -5.71 -4.82
CA HIS A 90 -9.48 -5.05 -4.94
C HIS A 90 -10.30 -5.26 -3.68
N ASN A 91 -10.61 -4.17 -2.96
CA ASN A 91 -11.72 -4.20 -2.00
C ASN A 91 -13.01 -4.22 -2.84
N ALA A 92 -13.70 -5.36 -2.81
CA ALA A 92 -14.91 -5.62 -3.58
C ALA A 92 -16.16 -4.90 -3.04
N ASP A 93 -16.02 -3.68 -2.52
CA ASP A 93 -17.15 -2.87 -2.03
C ASP A 93 -17.72 -1.92 -3.10
N THR A 94 -17.20 -1.99 -4.32
CA THR A 94 -17.90 -1.47 -5.51
C THR A 94 -18.12 -2.63 -6.48
N VAL A 95 -19.32 -3.20 -6.42
CA VAL A 95 -19.82 -4.13 -7.43
C VAL A 95 -19.96 -3.34 -8.73
N ASP A 96 -19.03 -3.52 -9.65
CA ASP A 96 -19.15 -2.97 -10.99
C ASP A 96 -20.14 -3.85 -11.79
N ILE A 97 -21.42 -3.49 -11.70
CA ILE A 97 -22.57 -4.25 -12.24
C ILE A 97 -22.43 -4.44 -13.77
N PHE A 98 -21.70 -3.55 -14.44
CA PHE A 98 -21.52 -3.57 -15.89
C PHE A 98 -20.32 -4.42 -16.35
N THR A 99 -19.35 -4.67 -15.47
CA THR A 99 -18.12 -5.42 -15.79
C THR A 99 -18.21 -6.90 -15.37
N THR A 100 -19.29 -7.29 -14.68
CA THR A 100 -19.48 -8.66 -14.19
C THR A 100 -20.21 -9.52 -15.22
N THR A 101 -19.52 -10.53 -15.78
CA THR A 101 -20.17 -11.53 -16.64
C THR A 101 -21.23 -12.32 -15.86
N VAL A 102 -22.39 -12.55 -16.49
CA VAL A 102 -23.63 -13.19 -15.95
C VAL A 102 -23.37 -14.48 -15.14
N SER A 103 -22.25 -15.16 -15.38
CA SER A 103 -21.78 -16.34 -14.65
C SER A 103 -21.67 -16.14 -13.12
N GLN A 104 -21.37 -14.93 -12.64
CA GLN A 104 -21.23 -14.67 -11.19
C GLN A 104 -22.56 -14.32 -10.49
N LEU A 105 -23.59 -13.90 -11.23
CA LEU A 105 -24.93 -13.61 -10.70
C LEU A 105 -25.73 -14.89 -10.36
N LYS A 106 -25.44 -16.03 -10.98
CA LYS A 106 -26.16 -17.29 -10.69
C LYS A 106 -25.82 -17.91 -9.33
N LYS A 107 -24.67 -17.60 -8.73
CA LYS A 107 -24.28 -18.18 -7.42
C LYS A 107 -24.97 -17.53 -6.23
N SER A 108 -25.50 -16.31 -6.37
CA SER A 108 -26.19 -15.61 -5.29
C SER A 108 -27.70 -15.84 -5.25
N VAL A 109 -28.29 -16.47 -6.27
CA VAL A 109 -29.76 -16.69 -6.37
C VAL A 109 -30.18 -18.15 -6.09
N SER A 110 -29.24 -19.07 -5.86
CA SER A 110 -29.57 -20.47 -5.50
C SER A 110 -29.87 -20.71 -4.02
N ILE A 111 -30.21 -19.67 -3.26
CA ILE A 111 -30.80 -19.84 -1.91
C ILE A 111 -32.19 -19.19 -1.94
N VAL A 112 -33.13 -19.88 -2.59
CA VAL A 112 -34.55 -19.88 -2.22
C VAL A 112 -35.10 -21.27 -2.47
#